data_AF-A0A938KZ08-F1
#
_entry.id   AF-A0A938KZ08-F1
#
_cell.length_a   1.000
_cell.length_b   1.000
_cell.length_c   1.000
_cell.angle_alpha   90.00
_cell.angle_beta   90.00
_cell.angle_gamma   90.00
#
_symmetry.space_group_name_H-M   'P 1'
#
loop_
_entity.id
_entity.type
_entity.pdbx_description
1 polymer ?
#
loop_
_entity_poly.entity_id
_entity_poly.type
_entity_poly.pdbx_seq_one_letter_code
_entity_poly.pdbx_strand_id
1 'polypeptide(L)'
;MRWSSAVSDAPSIGDAVQQACARVAEGLDGRAPDVVFVFVSAHHAGGYDSVPALLREHLGDASVVGCSAAGVIGGGQEVERRPGLAVAAAHLPGVEVRPFSARQGDLPTPDDPPEEWRRLVGANGNGQAAIVLLPDPFTLHADALLSGLDFAFPGVVKTGGLASGGDRPGANALFLGDRVLRSGTVGAVLAGNVAVDAVVAQGCRPIGQPMVVTECRENVIERLGNEAPLE
;
A
#
# COMPACT_ATOMS: atom_id res chain seq x y z
N MET A 1 -4.45 -1.34 20.59
CA MET A 1 -4.00 -0.92 19.25
C MET A 1 -4.22 0.58 19.11
N ARG A 2 -3.32 1.32 18.45
CA ARG A 2 -3.49 2.75 18.15
C ARG A 2 -2.92 3.06 16.78
N TRP A 3 -3.69 3.77 15.96
CA TRP A 3 -3.30 4.21 14.62
C TRP A 3 -3.23 5.73 14.59
N SER A 4 -2.32 6.25 13.77
CA SER A 4 -2.21 7.67 13.45
C SER A 4 -1.81 7.83 11.99
N SER A 5 -2.36 8.83 11.32
CA SER A 5 -1.96 9.15 9.95
C SER A 5 -1.85 10.65 9.75
N ALA A 6 -0.92 11.04 8.88
CA ALA A 6 -0.70 12.44 8.52
C ALA A 6 -0.26 12.55 7.07
N VAL A 7 -0.41 13.76 6.52
CA VAL A 7 0.13 14.15 5.23
C VAL A 7 0.92 15.46 5.38
N SER A 8 1.98 15.60 4.59
CA SER A 8 2.68 16.86 4.37
C SER A 8 2.74 17.15 2.87
N ASP A 9 2.64 18.44 2.52
CA ASP A 9 2.82 18.99 1.18
C ASP A 9 4.09 19.85 1.06
N ALA A 10 5.04 19.67 1.99
CA ALA A 10 6.29 20.39 1.97
C ALA A 10 7.11 20.06 0.70
N PRO A 11 7.74 21.05 0.04
CA PRO A 11 8.52 20.80 -1.18
C PRO A 11 9.79 19.96 -0.95
N SER A 12 10.39 20.08 0.24
CA SER A 12 11.58 19.31 0.65
C SER A 12 11.16 17.94 1.19
N ILE A 13 11.81 16.87 0.74
CA ILE A 13 11.52 15.52 1.24
C ILE A 13 11.84 15.39 2.74
N GLY A 14 12.90 16.07 3.21
CA GLY A 14 13.27 16.08 4.63
C GLY A 14 12.18 16.71 5.49
N ASP A 15 11.73 17.90 5.10
CA ASP A 15 10.67 18.63 5.80
C ASP A 15 9.35 17.86 5.74
N ALA A 16 9.04 17.25 4.60
CA ALA A 16 7.82 16.47 4.42
C ALA A 16 7.78 15.25 5.36
N VAL A 17 8.88 14.50 5.43
CA VAL A 17 9.01 13.37 6.36
C VAL A 17 8.93 13.86 7.81
N GLN A 18 9.71 14.89 8.18
CA GLN A 18 9.72 15.43 9.54
C GLN A 18 8.31 15.86 10.00
N GLN A 19 7.60 16.64 9.18
CA GLN A 19 6.26 17.13 9.50
C GLN A 19 5.23 16.00 9.63
N ALA A 20 5.24 15.05 8.70
CA ALA A 20 4.31 13.92 8.73
C ALA A 20 4.59 13.01 9.93
N CYS A 21 5.86 12.68 10.19
CA CYS A 21 6.26 11.84 11.32
C CYS A 21 5.97 12.50 12.66
N ALA A 22 6.18 13.81 12.82
CA ALA A 22 5.85 14.53 14.04
C ALA A 22 4.35 14.42 14.39
N ARG A 23 3.47 14.68 13.41
CA ARG A 23 2.01 14.55 13.57
C ARG A 23 1.59 13.12 13.87
N VAL A 24 2.23 12.14 13.21
CA VAL A 24 1.97 10.72 13.47
C VAL A 24 2.36 10.35 14.90
N ALA A 25 3.55 10.74 15.36
CA ALA A 25 4.04 10.47 16.70
C ALA A 25 3.17 11.10 17.80
N GLU A 26 2.70 12.33 17.58
CA GLU A 26 1.69 12.96 18.44
C GLU A 26 0.42 12.12 18.52
N GLY A 27 -0.13 11.69 17.39
CA GLY A 27 -1.35 10.88 17.35
C GLY A 27 -1.17 9.47 17.94
N LEU A 28 0.05 8.96 18.05
CA LEU A 28 0.38 7.70 18.75
C LEU A 28 0.53 7.87 20.28
N ASP A 29 0.44 9.09 20.81
CA ASP A 29 0.70 9.44 22.22
C ASP A 29 2.05 8.94 22.71
N GLY A 30 3.11 9.14 21.91
CA GLY A 30 4.48 8.78 22.29
C GLY A 30 4.79 7.28 22.29
N ARG A 31 3.87 6.43 21.81
CA ARG A 31 4.13 4.99 21.65
C ARG A 31 4.93 4.74 20.38
N ALA A 32 5.97 3.91 20.48
CA ALA A 32 6.72 3.46 19.32
C ALA A 32 5.81 2.67 18.37
N PRO A 33 5.78 2.99 17.07
CA PRO A 33 5.03 2.22 16.09
C PRO A 33 5.70 0.87 15.81
N ASP A 34 4.90 -0.15 15.58
CA ASP A 34 5.35 -1.47 15.13
C ASP A 34 5.39 -1.54 13.59
N VAL A 35 4.54 -0.77 12.92
CA VAL A 35 4.46 -0.66 11.45
C VAL A 35 4.27 0.78 11.01
N VAL A 36 4.90 1.13 9.88
CA VAL A 36 4.77 2.41 9.20
C VAL A 36 4.49 2.15 7.72
N PHE A 37 3.33 2.61 7.26
CA PHE A 37 3.01 2.73 5.84
C PHE A 37 3.36 4.11 5.34
N VAL A 38 4.13 4.20 4.26
CA VAL A 38 4.55 5.47 3.65
C VAL A 38 4.22 5.52 2.17
N PHE A 39 3.65 6.64 1.74
CA PHE A 39 3.37 6.91 0.33
C PHE A 39 3.98 8.25 -0.05
N VAL A 40 4.80 8.26 -1.10
CA VAL A 40 5.58 9.44 -1.48
C VAL A 40 5.27 9.83 -2.92
N SER A 41 4.86 11.08 -3.13
CA SER A 41 4.54 11.56 -4.48
C SER A 41 5.75 11.57 -5.41
N ALA A 42 5.51 11.39 -6.71
CA ALA A 42 6.52 11.48 -7.77
C ALA A 42 7.36 12.77 -7.77
N HIS A 43 6.83 13.86 -7.22
CA HIS A 43 7.55 15.14 -7.10
C HIS A 43 8.81 15.03 -6.21
N HIS A 44 8.88 14.02 -5.33
CA HIS A 44 10.04 13.74 -4.50
C HIS A 44 10.94 12.62 -5.05
N ALA A 45 10.82 12.24 -6.33
CA ALA A 45 11.57 11.12 -6.90
C ALA A 45 13.09 11.20 -6.68
N GLY A 46 13.66 12.42 -6.72
CA GLY A 46 15.09 12.66 -6.44
C GLY A 46 15.50 12.43 -4.98
N GLY A 47 14.54 12.30 -4.07
CA GLY A 47 14.75 12.11 -2.63
C GLY A 47 14.29 10.76 -2.10
N TYR A 48 13.81 9.83 -2.94
CA TYR A 48 13.30 8.54 -2.46
C TYR A 48 14.31 7.74 -1.64
N ASP A 49 15.58 7.76 -2.04
CA ASP A 49 16.61 6.94 -1.39
C ASP A 49 16.93 7.42 0.04
N SER A 50 16.55 8.65 0.42
CA SER A 50 16.70 9.15 1.80
C SER A 50 15.50 8.85 2.70
N VAL A 51 14.33 8.50 2.14
CA VAL A 51 13.08 8.29 2.90
C VAL A 51 13.23 7.26 4.02
N PRO A 52 13.82 6.07 3.81
CA PRO A 52 13.97 5.08 4.87
C PRO A 52 14.77 5.59 6.07
N ALA A 53 15.89 6.28 5.81
CA ALA A 53 16.74 6.83 6.86
C ALA A 53 16.02 7.92 7.66
N LEU A 54 15.30 8.82 6.97
CA LEU A 54 14.51 9.88 7.61
C LEU A 54 13.35 9.31 8.44
N LEU A 55 12.68 8.27 7.96
CA LEU A 55 11.61 7.60 8.72
C LEU A 55 12.16 6.97 10.00
N ARG A 56 13.30 6.28 9.93
CA ARG A 56 13.94 5.71 11.13
C ARG A 56 14.29 6.80 12.14
N GLU A 57 14.88 7.90 11.68
CA GLU A 57 15.28 9.01 12.56
C GLU A 57 14.11 9.50 13.42
N HIS A 58 12.90 9.55 12.86
CA HIS A 58 11.73 10.08 13.55
C HIS A 58 10.83 9.04 14.22
N LEU A 59 10.77 7.81 13.71
CA LEU A 59 9.83 6.77 14.15
C LEU A 59 10.50 5.50 14.71
N GLY A 60 11.82 5.46 14.76
CA GLY A 60 12.59 4.33 15.29
C GLY A 60 12.60 3.11 14.36
N ASP A 61 12.67 1.92 14.93
CA ASP A 61 12.86 0.65 14.21
C ASP A 61 11.55 -0.02 13.75
N ALA A 62 10.51 0.77 13.51
CA ALA A 62 9.24 0.26 13.01
C ALA A 62 9.40 -0.45 11.65
N SER A 63 8.56 -1.46 11.39
CA SER A 63 8.52 -2.09 10.07
C SER A 63 7.97 -1.12 9.02
N VAL A 64 8.85 -0.57 8.18
CA VAL A 64 8.47 0.33 7.09
C VAL A 64 8.07 -0.48 5.86
N VAL A 65 6.88 -0.20 5.31
CA VAL A 65 6.40 -0.70 4.02
C VAL A 65 5.76 0.46 3.26
N GLY A 66 6.07 0.64 1.99
CA GLY A 66 5.51 1.78 1.27
C GLY A 66 5.82 1.77 -0.21
N CYS A 67 5.31 2.76 -0.92
CA CYS A 67 5.65 2.96 -2.32
C CYS A 67 5.55 4.42 -2.76
N SER A 68 6.02 4.69 -3.97
CA SER A 68 5.71 5.92 -4.68
C SER A 68 4.22 5.98 -5.01
N ALA A 69 3.69 7.20 -5.14
CA ALA A 69 2.32 7.45 -5.52
C ALA A 69 2.19 8.64 -6.49
N ALA A 70 1.13 8.64 -7.31
CA ALA A 70 0.78 9.81 -8.14
C ALA A 70 0.21 10.97 -7.30
N GLY A 71 -0.51 10.63 -6.23
CA GLY A 71 -1.06 11.52 -5.21
C GLY A 71 -1.12 10.79 -3.87
N VAL A 72 -1.28 11.52 -2.78
CA VAL A 72 -1.28 10.94 -1.43
C VAL A 72 -2.43 11.48 -0.59
N ILE A 73 -2.94 10.65 0.31
CA ILE A 73 -4.02 11.00 1.24
C ILE A 73 -3.60 10.59 2.66
N GLY A 74 -3.80 11.47 3.62
CA GLY A 74 -3.51 11.21 5.03
C GLY A 74 -4.08 12.30 5.93
N GLY A 75 -4.45 11.95 7.17
CA GLY A 75 -5.02 12.93 8.11
C GLY A 75 -6.27 13.68 7.60
N GLY A 76 -7.06 13.04 6.73
CA GLY A 76 -8.26 13.65 6.13
C GLY A 76 -7.99 14.67 5.01
N GLN A 77 -6.76 14.74 4.50
CA GLN A 77 -6.36 15.65 3.43
C GLN A 77 -5.79 14.89 2.24
N GLU A 78 -6.09 15.38 1.04
CA GLU A 78 -5.60 14.86 -0.23
C GLU A 78 -4.60 15.85 -0.87
N VAL A 79 -3.51 15.30 -1.39
CA VAL A 79 -2.44 16.05 -2.04
C VAL A 79 -2.15 15.43 -3.40
N GLU A 80 -2.61 16.12 -4.44
CA GLU A 80 -2.42 15.74 -5.84
C GLU A 80 -1.69 16.83 -6.63
N ARG A 81 -0.95 16.42 -7.68
CA ARG A 81 -0.26 17.31 -8.63
C ARG A 81 0.69 18.33 -8.00
N ARG A 82 1.18 18.02 -6.79
CA ARG A 82 2.15 18.80 -6.04
C ARG A 82 2.93 17.89 -5.07
N PRO A 83 4.07 18.33 -4.52
CA PRO A 83 4.81 17.58 -3.50
C PRO A 83 3.89 17.14 -2.37
N GLY A 84 4.03 15.88 -1.99
CA GLY A 84 3.15 15.20 -1.07
C GLY A 84 3.79 13.95 -0.51
N LEU A 85 3.64 13.75 0.79
CA LEU A 85 4.05 12.55 1.51
C LEU A 85 2.99 12.22 2.57
N ALA A 86 2.48 10.99 2.56
CA ALA A 86 1.57 10.48 3.58
C ALA A 86 2.23 9.37 4.38
N VAL A 87 2.01 9.40 5.70
CA VAL A 87 2.45 8.37 6.64
C VAL A 87 1.24 7.90 7.43
N ALA A 88 1.08 6.58 7.54
CA ALA A 88 0.18 5.95 8.50
C ALA A 88 1.00 4.98 9.36
N ALA A 89 0.98 5.15 10.67
CA ALA A 89 1.72 4.28 11.58
C ALA A 89 0.82 3.76 12.69
N ALA A 90 1.22 2.62 13.26
CA ALA A 90 0.43 1.97 14.28
C ALA A 90 1.28 1.32 15.37
N HIS A 91 0.81 1.46 16.60
CA HIS A 91 1.24 0.65 17.73
C HIS A 91 0.25 -0.51 17.92
N LEU A 92 0.74 -1.73 17.72
CA LEU A 92 0.02 -2.99 17.57
C LEU A 92 0.45 -4.05 18.62
N PRO A 93 0.12 -3.89 19.92
CA PRO A 93 0.48 -4.89 20.94
C PRO A 93 -0.04 -6.29 20.63
N GLY A 94 0.87 -7.26 20.61
CA GLY A 94 0.55 -8.67 20.34
C GLY A 94 0.28 -8.98 18.87
N VAL A 95 0.65 -8.07 17.96
CA VAL A 95 0.62 -8.28 16.51
C VAL A 95 2.03 -8.43 16.01
N GLU A 96 2.27 -9.46 15.21
CA GLU A 96 3.51 -9.63 14.49
C GLU A 96 3.37 -9.03 13.09
N VAL A 97 4.31 -8.16 12.73
CA VAL A 97 4.40 -7.52 11.42
C VAL A 97 5.60 -8.13 10.69
N ARG A 98 5.34 -8.86 9.60
CA ARG A 98 6.38 -9.51 8.80
C ARG A 98 6.49 -8.82 7.44
N PRO A 99 7.43 -7.88 7.26
CA PRO A 99 7.69 -7.28 5.97
C PRO A 99 8.28 -8.31 4.99
N PHE A 100 7.89 -8.23 3.72
CA PHE A 100 8.46 -9.07 2.66
C PHE A 100 8.58 -8.30 1.35
N SER A 101 9.41 -8.84 0.45
CA SER A 101 9.53 -8.38 -0.93
C SER A 101 9.68 -9.56 -1.87
N ALA A 102 9.14 -9.45 -3.07
CA ALA A 102 9.33 -10.43 -4.14
C ALA A 102 9.47 -9.73 -5.49
N ARG A 103 10.26 -10.31 -6.40
CA ARG A 103 10.33 -9.92 -7.81
C ARG A 103 9.52 -10.91 -8.66
N GLN A 104 9.27 -10.55 -9.92
CA GLN A 104 8.55 -11.42 -10.85
C GLN A 104 9.16 -12.83 -10.96
N GLY A 105 10.49 -12.93 -10.97
CA GLY A 105 11.18 -14.22 -11.04
C GLY A 105 11.18 -15.02 -9.74
N ASP A 106 10.77 -14.42 -8.61
CA ASP A 106 10.64 -15.10 -7.33
C ASP A 106 9.24 -15.70 -7.14
N LEU A 107 8.27 -15.32 -7.99
CA LEU A 107 6.90 -15.82 -7.88
C LEU A 107 6.88 -17.32 -8.23
N PRO A 108 6.32 -18.17 -7.34
CA PRO A 108 6.07 -19.56 -7.69
C PRO A 108 5.15 -19.68 -8.92
N THR A 109 5.26 -20.80 -9.60
CA THR A 109 4.39 -21.15 -10.71
C THR A 109 3.04 -21.67 -10.20
N PRO A 110 1.99 -21.70 -11.06
CA PRO A 110 0.70 -22.30 -10.68
C PRO A 110 0.78 -23.79 -10.30
N ASP A 111 1.82 -24.50 -10.73
CA ASP A 111 2.05 -25.90 -10.40
C ASP A 111 2.78 -26.09 -9.05
N ASP A 112 3.33 -25.01 -8.49
CA ASP A 112 4.02 -25.06 -7.20
C ASP A 112 3.04 -25.15 -6.04
N PRO A 113 3.40 -25.87 -4.96
CA PRO A 113 2.51 -26.09 -3.83
C PRO A 113 2.33 -24.81 -3.00
N PRO A 114 1.25 -24.70 -2.20
CA PRO A 114 0.98 -23.57 -1.30
C PRO A 114 2.16 -23.15 -0.42
N GLU A 115 3.01 -24.09 -0.03
CA GLU A 115 4.16 -23.89 0.83
C GLU A 115 5.22 -22.96 0.21
N GLU A 116 5.36 -22.93 -1.13
CA GLU A 116 6.28 -22.01 -1.81
C GLU A 116 5.79 -20.56 -1.70
N TRP A 117 4.48 -20.34 -1.87
CA TRP A 117 3.84 -19.05 -1.67
C TRP A 117 3.88 -18.58 -0.21
N ARG A 118 3.74 -19.51 0.74
CA ARG A 118 3.93 -19.22 2.18
C ARG A 118 5.35 -18.79 2.50
N ARG A 119 6.34 -19.45 1.87
CA ARG A 119 7.76 -19.11 2.01
C ARG A 119 8.08 -17.75 1.40
N LEU A 120 7.49 -17.42 0.25
CA LEU A 120 7.66 -16.13 -0.42
C LEU A 120 7.39 -14.95 0.50
N VAL A 121 6.32 -15.04 1.31
CA VAL A 121 5.92 -13.97 2.25
C VAL A 121 6.41 -14.20 3.69
N GLY A 122 7.21 -15.24 3.92
CA GLY A 122 7.73 -15.59 5.24
C GLY A 122 6.65 -15.95 6.27
N ALA A 123 5.52 -16.51 5.84
CA ALA A 123 4.40 -16.84 6.71
C ALA A 123 4.03 -18.32 6.65
N ASN A 124 4.59 -19.09 7.59
CA ASN A 124 4.35 -20.53 7.72
C ASN A 124 3.35 -20.79 8.86
N GLY A 125 2.17 -21.33 8.57
CA GLY A 125 1.19 -21.77 9.58
C GLY A 125 -0.12 -20.99 9.58
N ASN A 126 -0.92 -21.18 10.63
CA ASN A 126 -2.21 -20.51 10.86
C ASN A 126 -2.04 -19.27 11.75
N GLY A 127 -2.89 -18.26 11.60
CA GLY A 127 -2.93 -17.07 12.46
C GLY A 127 -2.62 -15.73 11.78
N GLN A 128 -2.45 -15.73 10.45
CA GLN A 128 -2.39 -14.51 9.65
C GLN A 128 -3.78 -13.90 9.58
N ALA A 129 -3.87 -12.61 9.90
CA ALA A 129 -5.10 -11.84 9.80
C ALA A 129 -5.20 -11.15 8.44
N ALA A 130 -4.09 -10.58 7.96
CA ALA A 130 -4.07 -9.86 6.69
C ALA A 130 -2.70 -9.84 6.02
N ILE A 131 -2.71 -9.58 4.72
CA ILE A 131 -1.53 -9.31 3.90
C ILE A 131 -1.75 -7.98 3.18
N VAL A 132 -0.88 -6.99 3.45
CA VAL A 132 -0.85 -5.72 2.72
C VAL A 132 0.14 -5.84 1.56
N LEU A 133 -0.29 -5.46 0.36
CA LEU A 133 0.46 -5.63 -0.89
C LEU A 133 0.62 -4.31 -1.62
N LEU A 134 1.85 -3.95 -1.96
CA LEU A 134 2.20 -2.79 -2.78
C LEU A 134 3.07 -3.23 -3.97
N PRO A 135 2.48 -3.86 -5.01
CA PRO A 135 3.23 -4.24 -6.20
C PRO A 135 3.44 -3.07 -7.15
N ASP A 136 4.58 -3.09 -7.85
CA ASP A 136 4.85 -2.21 -8.98
C ASP A 136 4.23 -2.82 -10.26
N PRO A 137 3.23 -2.16 -10.86
CA PRO A 137 2.50 -2.72 -12.01
C PRO A 137 3.35 -2.87 -13.26
N PHE A 138 4.50 -2.20 -13.34
CA PHE A 138 5.39 -2.30 -14.50
C PHE A 138 6.37 -3.47 -14.43
N THR A 139 6.54 -4.10 -13.27
CA THR A 139 7.59 -5.10 -13.06
C THR A 139 7.13 -6.38 -12.37
N LEU A 140 5.86 -6.46 -11.95
CA LEU A 140 5.28 -7.65 -11.34
C LEU A 140 3.80 -7.84 -11.73
N HIS A 141 3.44 -9.07 -12.08
CA HIS A 141 2.07 -9.50 -12.35
C HIS A 141 1.29 -9.66 -11.04
N ALA A 142 0.59 -8.59 -10.63
CA ALA A 142 -0.11 -8.54 -9.35
C ALA A 142 -1.27 -9.56 -9.26
N ASP A 143 -1.90 -9.89 -10.39
CA ASP A 143 -2.93 -10.91 -10.53
C ASP A 143 -2.40 -12.31 -10.21
N ALA A 144 -1.21 -12.66 -10.71
CA ALA A 144 -0.55 -13.93 -10.42
C ALA A 144 -0.18 -14.02 -8.93
N LEU A 145 0.38 -12.94 -8.37
CA LEU A 145 0.69 -12.86 -6.94
C LEU A 145 -0.55 -13.03 -6.06
N LEU A 146 -1.64 -12.31 -6.35
CA LEU A 146 -2.88 -12.41 -5.59
C LEU A 146 -3.47 -13.82 -5.67
N SER A 147 -3.53 -14.40 -6.87
CA SER A 147 -4.05 -15.77 -7.07
C SER A 147 -3.26 -16.81 -6.28
N GLY A 148 -1.93 -16.71 -6.29
CA GLY A 148 -1.06 -17.60 -5.51
C GLY A 148 -1.24 -17.44 -3.99
N LEU A 149 -1.39 -16.21 -3.50
CA LEU A 149 -1.65 -15.94 -2.09
C LEU A 149 -3.05 -16.39 -1.65
N ASP A 150 -4.05 -16.32 -2.53
CA ASP A 150 -5.39 -16.85 -2.25
C ASP A 150 -5.40 -18.37 -2.16
N PHE A 151 -4.65 -19.04 -3.02
CA PHE A 151 -4.43 -20.48 -2.93
C PHE A 151 -3.72 -20.87 -1.63
N ALA A 152 -2.69 -20.11 -1.22
CA ALA A 152 -1.87 -20.44 -0.06
C ALA A 152 -2.48 -20.07 1.30
N PHE A 153 -3.29 -19.01 1.33
CA PHE A 153 -3.91 -18.43 2.52
C PHE A 153 -5.42 -18.22 2.31
N PRO A 154 -6.22 -19.28 2.20
CA PRO A 154 -7.66 -19.15 2.01
C PRO A 154 -8.29 -18.42 3.21
N GLY A 155 -9.12 -17.41 2.93
CA GLY A 155 -9.84 -16.64 3.95
C GLY A 155 -9.04 -15.54 4.66
N VAL A 156 -7.72 -15.45 4.44
CA VAL A 156 -6.92 -14.31 4.92
C VAL A 156 -7.20 -13.09 4.07
N VAL A 157 -7.39 -11.92 4.69
CA VAL A 157 -7.66 -10.67 3.97
C VAL A 157 -6.41 -10.21 3.23
N LYS A 158 -6.55 -9.84 1.95
CA LYS A 158 -5.49 -9.15 1.19
C LYS A 158 -5.97 -7.76 0.82
N THR A 159 -5.12 -6.77 1.05
CA THR A 159 -5.43 -5.36 0.80
C THR A 159 -4.18 -4.62 0.32
N GLY A 160 -4.33 -3.37 -0.12
CA GLY A 160 -3.22 -2.53 -0.57
C GLY A 160 -3.56 -1.78 -1.85
N GLY A 161 -2.56 -1.59 -2.69
CA GLY A 161 -2.70 -0.82 -3.93
C GLY A 161 -1.44 -0.88 -4.79
N LEU A 162 -1.58 -0.51 -6.06
CA LEU A 162 -0.45 -0.48 -6.99
C LEU A 162 0.43 0.75 -6.75
N ALA A 163 1.74 0.57 -6.80
CA ALA A 163 2.66 1.69 -6.82
C ALA A 163 2.39 2.58 -8.05
N SER A 164 2.50 3.89 -7.88
CA SER A 164 2.21 4.85 -8.95
C SER A 164 3.14 6.05 -8.90
N GLY A 165 2.97 6.97 -9.86
CA GLY A 165 3.82 8.15 -10.04
C GLY A 165 4.99 7.93 -11.01
N GLY A 166 5.38 6.68 -11.25
CA GLY A 166 6.21 6.28 -12.39
C GLY A 166 5.38 5.87 -13.61
N ASP A 167 5.98 5.96 -14.79
CA ASP A 167 5.37 5.66 -16.10
C ASP A 167 6.04 4.47 -16.82
N ARG A 168 7.06 3.87 -16.20
CA ARG A 168 7.87 2.78 -16.78
C ARG A 168 8.55 1.95 -15.69
N PRO A 169 9.05 0.74 -16.02
CA PRO A 169 9.86 -0.06 -15.10
C PRO A 169 10.99 0.75 -14.47
N GLY A 170 11.15 0.65 -13.14
CA GLY A 170 12.19 1.35 -12.39
C GLY A 170 11.88 2.79 -11.99
N ALA A 171 10.80 3.39 -12.50
CA ALA A 171 10.40 4.75 -12.13
C ALA A 171 9.71 4.82 -10.76
N ASN A 172 8.93 3.79 -10.42
CA ASN A 172 8.34 3.65 -9.09
C ASN A 172 9.43 3.30 -8.05
N ALA A 173 9.17 3.66 -6.79
CA ALA A 173 9.96 3.23 -5.64
C ALA A 173 9.09 2.41 -4.70
N LEU A 174 9.67 1.36 -4.13
CA LEU A 174 9.05 0.53 -3.10
C LEU A 174 9.93 0.60 -1.85
N PHE A 175 9.36 0.97 -0.71
CA PHE A 175 10.07 1.15 0.55
C PHE A 175 9.86 -0.09 1.42
N LEU A 176 10.94 -0.71 1.89
CA LEU A 176 10.89 -1.88 2.76
C LEU A 176 12.02 -1.86 3.78
N GLY A 177 11.69 -1.54 5.03
CA GLY A 177 12.70 -1.23 6.05
C GLY A 177 13.64 -0.14 5.54
N ASP A 178 14.90 -0.49 5.33
CA ASP A 178 15.98 0.43 4.90
C ASP A 178 16.23 0.47 3.42
N ARG A 179 15.47 -0.32 2.68
CA ARG A 179 15.75 -0.56 1.28
C ARG A 179 14.72 0.18 0.44
N VAL A 180 15.23 0.77 -0.63
CA VAL A 180 14.41 1.25 -1.74
C VAL A 180 14.58 0.28 -2.90
N LEU A 181 13.50 -0.41 -3.24
CA LEU A 181 13.44 -1.31 -4.39
C LEU A 181 12.80 -0.58 -5.58
N ARG A 182 13.22 -0.95 -6.78
CA ARG A 182 12.75 -0.34 -8.05
C ARG A 182 11.97 -1.32 -8.93
N SER A 183 11.68 -2.51 -8.40
CA SER A 183 10.91 -3.54 -9.09
C SER A 183 10.33 -4.54 -8.10
N GLY A 184 9.27 -5.23 -8.53
CA GLY A 184 8.63 -6.29 -7.77
C GLY A 184 7.47 -5.80 -6.92
N THR A 185 7.38 -6.31 -5.70
CA THR A 185 6.39 -5.94 -4.69
C THR A 185 7.05 -5.83 -3.33
N VAL A 186 6.46 -5.01 -2.48
CA VAL A 186 6.69 -5.01 -1.04
C VAL A 186 5.37 -5.18 -0.33
N GLY A 187 5.41 -5.74 0.87
CA GLY A 187 4.22 -5.97 1.65
C GLY A 187 4.52 -6.27 3.11
N ALA A 188 3.46 -6.42 3.89
CA ALA A 188 3.54 -6.90 5.25
C ALA A 188 2.44 -7.93 5.51
N VAL A 189 2.82 -9.05 6.14
CA VAL A 189 1.88 -9.97 6.75
C VAL A 189 1.63 -9.52 8.18
N LEU A 190 0.36 -9.40 8.56
CA LEU A 190 -0.08 -9.11 9.92
C LEU A 190 -0.64 -10.39 10.55
N ALA A 191 -0.13 -10.77 11.71
CA ALA A 191 -0.55 -11.98 12.43
C ALA A 191 -0.72 -11.71 13.94
N GLY A 192 -1.53 -12.52 14.62
CA GLY A 192 -1.76 -12.40 16.06
C GLY A 192 -2.98 -11.57 16.42
N ASN A 193 -2.85 -10.64 17.38
CA ASN A 193 -3.96 -9.91 18.00
C ASN A 193 -4.49 -8.74 17.15
N VAL A 194 -4.93 -9.04 15.92
CA VAL A 194 -5.50 -8.08 14.99
C VAL A 194 -6.61 -8.75 14.17
N ALA A 195 -7.69 -8.02 13.97
CA ALA A 195 -8.71 -8.33 12.96
C ALA A 195 -8.66 -7.23 11.91
N VAL A 196 -8.77 -7.61 10.64
CA VAL A 196 -8.76 -6.69 9.50
C VAL A 196 -9.95 -7.02 8.62
N ASP A 197 -10.78 -6.02 8.36
CA ASP A 197 -11.84 -6.10 7.37
C ASP A 197 -11.51 -5.15 6.23
N ALA A 198 -11.51 -5.65 5.00
CA ALA A 198 -11.32 -4.82 3.81
C ALA A 198 -12.67 -4.20 3.42
N VAL A 199 -12.76 -2.87 3.50
CA VAL A 199 -13.94 -2.11 3.07
C VAL A 199 -13.57 -1.30 1.84
N VAL A 200 -14.43 -1.31 0.83
CA VAL A 200 -14.32 -0.42 -0.33
C VAL A 200 -15.32 0.71 -0.14
N ALA A 201 -14.80 1.93 0.00
CA ALA A 201 -15.60 3.15 -0.03
C ALA A 201 -15.28 3.90 -1.33
N GLN A 202 -16.17 3.79 -2.32
CA GLN A 202 -16.05 4.60 -3.54
C GLN A 202 -16.58 6.01 -3.23
N GLY A 203 -15.66 6.97 -3.12
CA GLY A 203 -16.00 8.39 -3.07
C GLY A 203 -16.01 8.96 -4.48
N CYS A 204 -17.14 9.49 -4.93
CA CYS A 204 -17.20 10.35 -6.10
C CYS A 204 -18.06 11.58 -5.78
N ARG A 205 -17.66 12.74 -6.31
CA ARG A 205 -18.59 13.86 -6.44
C ARG A 205 -19.33 13.65 -7.76
N PRO A 206 -20.64 13.35 -7.75
CA PRO A 206 -21.36 13.13 -8.99
C PRO A 206 -21.29 14.38 -9.87
N ILE A 207 -21.00 14.18 -11.15
CA ILE A 207 -21.12 15.20 -12.19
C ILE A 207 -22.42 14.91 -12.93
N GLY A 208 -23.39 15.82 -12.87
CA GLY A 208 -24.70 15.64 -13.48
C GLY A 208 -25.65 14.75 -12.66
N GLN A 209 -26.67 14.22 -13.33
CA GLN A 209 -27.63 13.30 -12.70
C GLN A 209 -27.02 11.90 -12.58
N PRO A 210 -27.11 11.25 -11.41
CA PRO A 210 -26.69 9.86 -11.27
C PRO A 210 -27.45 8.96 -12.24
N MET A 211 -26.74 8.11 -12.98
CA MET A 211 -27.33 7.10 -13.85
C MET A 211 -27.08 5.71 -13.27
N VAL A 212 -28.08 4.83 -13.41
CA VAL A 212 -27.97 3.43 -12.98
C VAL A 212 -27.41 2.61 -14.14
N VAL A 213 -26.35 1.83 -13.90
CA VAL A 213 -25.91 0.81 -14.85
C VAL A 213 -26.98 -0.27 -14.91
N THR A 214 -27.69 -0.35 -16.03
CA THR A 214 -28.79 -1.31 -16.23
C THR A 214 -28.36 -2.54 -17.01
N GLU A 215 -27.25 -2.46 -17.76
CA GLU A 215 -26.65 -3.59 -18.47
C GLU A 215 -25.14 -3.40 -18.60
N CYS A 216 -24.36 -4.47 -18.39
CA CYS A 216 -22.92 -4.50 -18.61
C CYS A 216 -22.45 -5.89 -19.06
N ARG A 217 -21.31 -5.91 -19.76
CA ARG A 217 -20.58 -7.12 -20.13
C ARG A 217 -19.12 -6.93 -19.77
N GLU A 218 -18.64 -7.73 -18.82
CA GLU A 218 -17.30 -7.61 -18.24
C GLU A 218 -17.04 -6.17 -17.75
N ASN A 219 -16.04 -5.48 -18.32
CA ASN A 219 -15.68 -4.10 -18.01
C ASN A 219 -16.32 -3.06 -18.93
N VAL A 220 -17.30 -3.45 -19.76
CA VAL A 220 -18.01 -2.58 -20.70
C VAL A 220 -19.43 -2.33 -20.19
N ILE A 221 -19.78 -1.07 -19.96
CA ILE A 221 -21.17 -0.65 -19.68
C ILE A 221 -21.92 -0.65 -21.01
N GLU A 222 -23.01 -1.41 -21.10
CA GLU A 222 -23.82 -1.52 -22.32
C GLU A 222 -25.08 -0.64 -22.25
N ARG A 223 -25.61 -0.39 -21.05
CA ARG A 223 -26.74 0.54 -20.84
C ARG A 223 -26.66 1.33 -19.53
N LEU A 224 -27.04 2.60 -19.61
CA LEU A 224 -27.22 3.53 -18.49
C LEU A 224 -28.69 4.00 -18.48
N GLY A 225 -29.43 3.73 -17.41
CA GLY A 225 -30.84 4.13 -17.32
C GLY A 225 -31.74 3.52 -18.40
N ASN A 226 -31.42 2.31 -18.87
CA ASN A 226 -32.03 1.64 -20.02
C ASN A 226 -31.75 2.29 -21.38
N GLU A 227 -30.76 3.17 -21.52
CA GLU A 227 -30.35 3.77 -22.80
C GLU A 227 -28.89 3.40 -23.14
N ALA A 228 -28.50 3.53 -24.40
CA ALA A 228 -27.11 3.29 -24.82
C ALA A 228 -26.18 4.41 -24.28
N PRO A 229 -24.96 4.11 -23.80
CA PRO A 229 -24.07 5.10 -23.18
C PRO A 229 -23.50 6.16 -24.14
N LEU A 230 -23.57 5.91 -25.44
CA LEU A 230 -23.07 6.77 -26.51
C LEU A 230 -24.20 7.00 -27.51
N GLU A 231 -24.72 8.23 -27.53
CA GLU A 231 -25.30 8.84 -28.73
C GLU A 231 -24.30 9.85 -29.31
#